data_AF-A0ABD1XIQ5-F1
#
_entry.id   AF-A0ABD1XIQ5-F1
#
_cell.length_a   1.000
_cell.length_b   1.000
_cell.length_c   1.000
_cell.angle_alpha   90.00
_cell.angle_beta   90.00
_cell.angle_gamma   90.00
#
_symmetry.space_group_name_H-M   'P 1'
#
loop_
_entity.id
_entity.type
_entity.pdbx_description
1 polymer ?
#
loop_
_entity_poly.entity_id
_entity_poly.type
_entity_poly.pdbx_seq_one_letter_code
_entity_poly.pdbx_strand_id
1 'polypeptide(L)'
;MAMSNGGETGGKGPGVFDDWGKIRPHHVVPMDLPVSRISCQEIWNKLSESQKHFIHHFSRASWSGSGICSSQISEESPSVLRLLLLLFSSTGILDLKRRCHTVGVTPGEWDWLTAYAACFMTNTGNYFAFGDMKFVPELPEHQLDNIVRVCPLKVRSTTRN
;
A
#
# COMPACT_ATOMS: atom_id res chain seq x y z
N MET A 1 60.30 9.77 22.70
CA MET A 1 60.07 11.19 23.01
C MET A 1 59.05 11.67 21.96
N ALA A 2 57.77 11.90 22.21
CA ALA A 2 56.98 12.25 23.41
C ALA A 2 55.66 11.41 23.43
N MET A 3 55.25 10.84 24.58
CA MET A 3 54.15 11.30 25.47
C MET A 3 52.84 11.57 24.71
N SER A 4 51.90 10.62 24.66
CA SER A 4 50.77 10.46 25.61
C SER A 4 49.89 11.71 25.78
N ASN A 5 48.63 11.61 25.35
CA ASN A 5 47.48 12.04 26.14
C ASN A 5 46.27 11.17 25.79
N GLY A 6 45.74 10.50 26.82
CA GLY A 6 44.67 9.52 26.72
C GLY A 6 43.28 10.14 26.61
N GLY A 7 42.36 9.32 26.11
CA GLY A 7 40.93 9.47 26.19
C GLY A 7 40.30 8.10 26.01
N GLU A 8 40.15 7.36 27.12
CA GLU A 8 39.25 6.22 27.18
C GLU A 8 37.82 6.71 26.92
N THR A 9 37.17 6.21 25.87
CA THR A 9 35.71 6.06 25.89
C THR A 9 35.35 4.72 25.28
N GLY A 10 34.96 3.82 26.19
CA GLY A 10 34.22 2.57 26.03
C GLY A 10 33.99 2.06 24.62
N GLY A 11 34.59 0.90 24.32
CA GLY A 11 34.08 0.01 23.29
C GLY A 11 32.60 -0.24 23.51
N LYS A 12 31.76 0.35 22.67
CA LYS A 12 30.41 -0.16 22.49
C LYS A 12 30.57 -1.48 21.72
N GLY A 13 30.11 -2.56 22.35
CA GLY A 13 30.00 -3.88 21.74
C GLY A 13 29.17 -3.86 20.44
N PRO A 14 28.91 -5.03 19.83
CA PRO A 14 28.19 -5.10 18.55
C PRO A 14 26.90 -4.28 18.67
N GLY A 15 26.72 -3.37 17.71
CA GLY A 15 25.71 -2.33 17.71
C GLY A 15 24.40 -2.82 18.31
N VAL A 16 24.07 -2.24 19.44
CA VAL A 16 22.83 -2.46 20.20
C VAL A 16 21.65 -2.37 19.21
N PHE A 17 21.00 -3.51 18.97
CA PHE A 17 19.83 -3.66 18.09
C PHE A 17 18.55 -3.08 18.75
N ASP A 18 18.61 -1.96 19.47
CA ASP A 18 17.52 -1.54 20.39
C ASP A 18 16.61 -0.44 19.81
N ASP A 19 16.09 -0.61 18.60
CA ASP A 19 15.00 0.26 18.09
C ASP A 19 13.87 -0.54 17.39
N TRP A 20 13.63 -1.77 17.84
CA TRP A 20 12.57 -2.65 17.31
C TRP A 20 11.16 -2.04 17.31
N GLY A 21 10.93 -0.99 18.12
CA GLY A 21 9.63 -0.29 18.22
C GLY A 21 9.43 0.84 17.21
N LYS A 22 10.48 1.30 16.50
CA LYS A 22 10.35 2.35 15.48
C LYS A 22 10.47 1.76 14.09
N ILE A 23 9.42 1.97 13.28
CA ILE A 23 9.44 1.62 11.86
C ILE A 23 10.57 2.40 11.21
N ARG A 24 11.48 1.69 10.55
CA ARG A 24 12.60 2.33 9.86
C ARG A 24 12.09 3.10 8.64
N PRO A 25 12.68 4.27 8.30
CA PRO A 25 12.19 5.08 7.20
C PRO A 25 12.10 4.34 5.84
N HIS A 26 12.98 3.39 5.56
CA HIS A 26 12.97 2.61 4.32
C HIS A 26 11.86 1.54 4.26
N HIS A 27 11.15 1.30 5.36
CA HIS A 27 9.93 0.48 5.39
C HIS A 27 8.66 1.34 5.30
N VAL A 28 8.77 2.66 5.19
CA VAL A 28 7.63 3.56 4.99
C VAL A 28 7.53 3.92 3.52
N VAL A 29 6.31 3.99 3.01
CA VAL A 29 6.06 4.39 1.62
C VAL A 29 6.42 5.87 1.44
N PRO A 30 7.33 6.23 0.53
CA PRO A 30 7.69 7.62 0.28
C PRO A 30 6.52 8.41 -0.33
N MET A 31 6.33 9.66 0.13
CA MET A 31 5.26 10.52 -0.38
C MET A 31 5.57 11.16 -1.74
N ASP A 32 6.83 11.15 -2.15
CA ASP A 32 7.33 11.68 -3.42
C ASP A 32 7.42 10.62 -4.53
N LEU A 33 6.67 9.51 -4.40
CA LEU A 33 6.63 8.45 -5.40
C LEU A 33 6.13 8.98 -6.77
N PRO A 34 6.89 8.77 -7.86
CA PRO A 34 6.49 9.23 -9.17
C PRO A 34 5.30 8.40 -9.69
N VAL A 35 4.17 9.07 -9.94
CA VAL A 35 3.01 8.47 -10.59
C VAL A 35 2.97 8.88 -12.05
N SER A 36 3.09 7.90 -12.94
CA SER A 36 3.05 8.12 -14.39
C SER A 36 1.82 7.47 -15.01
N ARG A 37 1.10 8.22 -15.85
CA ARG A 37 -0.04 7.69 -16.61
C ARG A 37 0.46 7.02 -17.88
N ILE A 38 0.13 5.75 -18.07
CA ILE A 38 0.38 5.05 -19.35
C ILE A 38 -0.57 5.62 -20.41
N SER A 39 -0.03 6.25 -21.44
CA SER A 39 -0.80 6.73 -22.60
C SER A 39 -1.06 5.56 -23.56
N CYS A 40 -2.29 5.08 -23.60
CA CYS A 40 -2.70 4.00 -24.50
C CYS A 40 -3.84 4.39 -25.44
N GLN A 41 -4.41 5.60 -25.33
CA GLN A 41 -5.61 6.00 -26.06
C GLN A 41 -5.42 6.01 -27.58
N GLU A 42 -4.30 6.56 -28.06
CA GLU A 42 -4.01 6.64 -29.49
C GLU A 42 -3.86 5.25 -30.11
N ILE A 43 -3.18 4.35 -29.40
CA ILE A 43 -2.99 2.97 -29.84
C ILE A 43 -4.32 2.23 -29.82
N TRP A 44 -5.11 2.38 -28.74
CA TRP A 44 -6.44 1.77 -28.61
C TRP A 44 -7.38 2.16 -29.76
N ASN A 45 -7.36 3.43 -30.17
CA ASN A 45 -8.19 3.93 -31.26
C ASN A 45 -7.81 3.36 -32.64
N LYS A 46 -6.57 2.90 -32.82
CA LYS A 46 -6.09 2.30 -34.08
C LYS A 46 -6.41 0.80 -34.21
N LEU A 47 -6.90 0.17 -33.15
CA LEU A 47 -7.23 -1.25 -33.15
C LEU A 47 -8.56 -1.54 -33.85
N SER A 48 -8.63 -2.69 -34.51
CA SER A 48 -9.91 -3.25 -34.96
C SER A 48 -10.79 -3.66 -33.78
N GLU A 49 -12.10 -3.79 -33.99
CA GLU A 49 -13.02 -4.26 -32.94
C GLU A 49 -12.66 -5.68 -32.45
N SER A 50 -12.22 -6.57 -33.35
CA SER A 50 -11.75 -7.90 -32.96
C SER A 50 -10.52 -7.87 -32.04
N GLN A 51 -9.56 -6.98 -32.32
CA GLN A 51 -8.39 -6.79 -31.46
C GLN A 51 -8.77 -6.20 -30.10
N LYS A 52 -9.68 -5.23 -30.06
CA LYS A 52 -10.20 -4.66 -28.81
C LYS A 52 -10.89 -5.72 -27.94
N HIS A 53 -11.72 -6.58 -28.54
CA HIS A 53 -12.35 -7.70 -27.85
C HIS A 53 -11.31 -8.66 -27.27
N PHE A 54 -10.31 -9.05 -28.06
CA PHE A 54 -9.22 -9.91 -27.59
C PHE A 54 -8.49 -9.29 -26.40
N ILE A 55 -8.04 -8.03 -26.51
CA ILE A 55 -7.29 -7.34 -25.45
C ILE A 55 -8.15 -7.17 -24.20
N HIS A 56 -9.44 -6.87 -24.33
CA HIS A 56 -10.35 -6.75 -23.19
C HIS A 56 -10.40 -8.06 -22.39
N HIS A 57 -10.65 -9.19 -23.06
CA HIS A 57 -10.74 -10.48 -22.38
C HIS A 57 -9.40 -10.97 -21.86
N PHE A 58 -8.31 -10.75 -22.61
CA PHE A 58 -6.96 -11.06 -22.17
C PHE A 58 -6.59 -10.28 -20.91
N SER A 59 -6.83 -8.97 -20.88
CA SER A 59 -6.56 -8.13 -19.71
C SER A 59 -7.36 -8.58 -18.48
N ARG A 60 -8.64 -8.94 -18.66
CA ARG A 60 -9.46 -9.49 -17.58
C ARG A 60 -8.91 -10.81 -17.04
N ALA A 61 -8.45 -11.69 -17.92
CA ALA A 61 -7.82 -12.95 -17.51
C ALA A 61 -6.54 -12.69 -16.72
N SER A 62 -5.67 -11.78 -17.19
CA SER A 62 -4.45 -11.39 -16.47
C SER A 62 -4.75 -10.85 -15.07
N TRP A 63 -5.71 -9.92 -14.94
CA TRP A 63 -6.07 -9.33 -13.64
C TRP A 63 -6.80 -10.30 -12.70
N SER A 64 -7.47 -11.33 -13.24
CA SER A 64 -8.10 -12.37 -12.42
C SER A 64 -7.06 -13.18 -11.62
N GLY A 65 -5.81 -13.22 -12.07
CA GLY A 65 -4.70 -13.84 -11.36
C GLY A 65 -4.11 -13.00 -10.21
N SER A 66 -4.52 -11.73 -10.04
CA SER A 66 -3.94 -10.83 -9.02
C SER A 66 -4.02 -11.37 -7.59
N GLY A 67 -5.13 -12.02 -7.23
CA GLY A 67 -5.28 -12.65 -5.92
C GLY A 67 -4.28 -13.78 -5.67
N ILE A 68 -3.87 -14.51 -6.71
CA ILE A 68 -2.85 -15.56 -6.61
C ILE A 68 -1.48 -14.92 -6.34
N CYS A 69 -1.12 -13.88 -7.11
CA CYS A 69 0.13 -13.14 -6.89
C CYS A 69 0.21 -12.57 -5.48
N SER A 70 -0.90 -12.01 -4.97
CA SER A 70 -0.97 -11.49 -3.61
C SER A 70 -0.69 -12.57 -2.57
N SER A 71 -1.27 -13.76 -2.73
CA SER A 71 -1.00 -14.91 -1.85
C SER A 71 0.43 -15.45 -1.94
N GLN A 72 1.10 -15.25 -3.08
CA GLN A 72 2.49 -15.68 -3.28
C GLN A 72 3.51 -14.71 -2.66
N ILE A 73 3.15 -13.44 -2.49
CA ILE A 73 4.04 -12.43 -1.90
C ILE A 73 4.11 -12.60 -0.38
N SER A 74 2.95 -12.67 0.29
CA SER A 74 2.90 -12.82 1.74
C SER A 74 1.55 -13.36 2.22
N GLU A 75 1.51 -13.93 3.42
CA GLU A 75 0.29 -14.51 4.00
C GLU A 75 -0.80 -13.44 4.25
N GLU A 76 -0.41 -12.24 4.66
CA GLU A 76 -1.33 -11.14 4.97
C GLU A 76 -1.82 -10.39 3.73
N SER A 77 -1.06 -10.42 2.63
CA SER A 77 -1.31 -9.63 1.42
C SER A 77 -2.73 -9.82 0.85
N PRO A 78 -3.29 -11.04 0.71
CA PRO A 78 -4.66 -11.24 0.23
C PRO A 78 -5.72 -10.52 1.10
N SER A 79 -5.53 -10.53 2.42
CA SER A 79 -6.45 -9.88 3.36
C SER A 79 -6.34 -8.35 3.27
N VAL A 80 -5.12 -7.82 3.14
CA VAL A 80 -4.89 -6.39 2.92
C VAL A 80 -5.46 -5.93 1.57
N LEU A 81 -5.23 -6.69 0.49
CA LEU A 81 -5.80 -6.42 -0.82
C LEU A 81 -7.33 -6.32 -0.75
N ARG A 82 -7.96 -7.30 -0.09
CA ARG A 82 -9.40 -7.32 0.11
C ARG A 82 -9.89 -6.11 0.91
N LEU A 83 -9.20 -5.73 1.98
CA LEU A 83 -9.55 -4.56 2.78
C LEU A 83 -9.49 -3.29 1.92
N LEU A 84 -8.40 -3.07 1.19
CA LEU A 84 -8.24 -1.88 0.34
C LEU A 84 -9.30 -1.84 -0.77
N LEU A 85 -9.57 -2.97 -1.44
CA LEU A 85 -10.63 -3.05 -2.44
C LEU A 85 -11.98 -2.70 -1.84
N LEU A 86 -12.32 -3.21 -0.66
CA LEU A 86 -13.59 -2.90 0.02
C LEU A 86 -13.68 -1.43 0.43
N LEU A 87 -12.61 -0.86 0.98
CA LEU A 87 -12.55 0.55 1.37
C LEU A 87 -12.80 1.47 0.16
N PHE A 88 -12.00 1.33 -0.89
CA PHE A 88 -12.04 2.21 -2.06
C PHE A 88 -13.19 1.91 -3.04
N SER A 89 -13.91 0.79 -2.88
CA SER A 89 -15.12 0.47 -3.65
C SER A 89 -16.43 0.80 -2.93
N SER A 90 -16.38 1.08 -1.63
CA SER A 90 -17.58 1.30 -0.80
C SER A 90 -18.39 2.54 -1.21
N THR A 91 -17.69 3.63 -1.52
CA THR A 91 -18.20 4.94 -1.93
C THR A 91 -17.15 5.61 -2.82
N GLY A 92 -17.48 6.75 -3.42
CA GLY A 92 -16.49 7.53 -4.18
C GLY A 92 -15.33 7.98 -3.28
N ILE A 93 -14.10 7.97 -3.79
CA ILE A 93 -12.89 8.30 -3.02
C ILE A 93 -12.97 9.67 -2.30
N LEU A 94 -13.63 10.66 -2.92
CA LEU A 94 -13.83 11.99 -2.33
C LEU A 94 -14.85 11.99 -1.17
N ASP A 95 -15.87 11.13 -1.25
CA ASP A 95 -16.84 10.96 -0.16
C ASP A 95 -16.19 10.21 1.01
N LEU A 96 -15.40 9.17 0.73
CA LEU A 96 -14.63 8.47 1.75
C LEU A 96 -13.66 9.42 2.46
N LYS A 97 -12.88 10.22 1.72
CA LYS A 97 -11.99 11.25 2.28
C LYS A 97 -12.73 12.20 3.20
N ARG A 98 -13.89 12.72 2.76
CA ARG A 98 -14.74 13.62 3.56
C ARG A 98 -15.17 12.96 4.87
N ARG A 99 -15.62 11.71 4.83
CA ARG A 99 -16.03 10.95 6.03
C ARG A 99 -14.86 10.74 7.00
N CYS A 100 -13.68 10.41 6.50
CA CYS A 100 -12.47 10.27 7.33
C CYS A 100 -12.16 11.58 8.09
N HIS A 101 -12.30 12.73 7.44
CA HIS A 101 -12.10 14.02 8.12
C HIS A 101 -13.13 14.29 9.23
N THR A 102 -14.36 13.75 9.14
CA THR A 102 -15.36 13.91 10.21
C THR A 102 -15.00 13.19 11.50
N VAL A 103 -14.12 12.18 11.44
CA VAL A 103 -13.65 11.41 12.60
C VAL A 103 -12.21 11.76 13.00
N GLY A 104 -11.70 12.89 12.53
CA GLY A 104 -10.40 13.42 12.96
C GLY A 104 -9.19 12.86 12.23
N VAL A 105 -9.37 12.16 11.11
CA VAL A 105 -8.26 11.82 10.21
C VAL A 105 -7.81 13.10 9.53
N THR A 106 -6.53 13.45 9.68
CA THR A 106 -5.94 14.64 9.07
C THR A 106 -5.72 14.47 7.56
N PRO A 107 -5.53 15.56 6.80
CA PRO A 107 -5.15 15.47 5.39
C PRO A 107 -3.88 14.65 5.14
N GLY A 108 -2.84 14.82 5.97
CA GLY A 108 -1.59 14.06 5.84
C GLY A 108 -1.77 12.56 6.09
N GLU A 109 -2.55 12.19 7.11
CA GLU A 109 -2.87 10.78 7.39
C GLU A 109 -3.68 10.13 6.27
N TRP A 110 -4.63 10.86 5.68
CA TRP A 110 -5.33 10.40 4.50
C TRP A 110 -4.37 10.18 3.33
N ASP A 111 -3.46 11.12 3.11
CA ASP A 111 -2.49 11.03 2.02
C ASP A 111 -1.55 9.82 2.23
N TRP A 112 -1.09 9.55 3.46
CA TRP A 112 -0.33 8.35 3.82
C TRP A 112 -1.06 7.04 3.50
N LEU A 113 -2.36 6.95 3.83
CA LEU A 113 -3.18 5.79 3.47
C LEU A 113 -3.25 5.61 1.96
N THR A 114 -3.51 6.69 1.21
CA THR A 114 -3.66 6.61 -0.24
C THR A 114 -2.34 6.27 -0.95
N ALA A 115 -1.21 6.79 -0.47
CA ALA A 115 0.11 6.43 -0.96
C ALA A 115 0.41 4.95 -0.71
N TYR A 116 0.13 4.46 0.51
CA TYR A 116 0.25 3.04 0.83
C TYR A 116 -0.63 2.17 -0.07
N ALA A 117 -1.91 2.54 -0.25
CA ALA A 117 -2.84 1.79 -1.07
C ALA A 117 -2.41 1.75 -2.54
N ALA A 118 -1.93 2.88 -3.09
CA ALA A 118 -1.40 2.94 -4.44
C ALA A 118 -0.17 2.02 -4.60
N CYS A 119 0.79 2.12 -3.68
CA CYS A 119 1.99 1.29 -3.68
C CYS A 119 1.65 -0.20 -3.55
N PHE A 120 0.74 -0.56 -2.65
CA PHE A 120 0.26 -1.93 -2.46
C PHE A 120 -0.39 -2.47 -3.73
N MET A 121 -1.30 -1.72 -4.36
CA MET A 121 -1.99 -2.15 -5.58
C MET A 121 -1.04 -2.32 -6.77
N THR A 122 0.00 -1.48 -6.87
CA THR A 122 1.02 -1.61 -7.93
C THR A 122 1.87 -2.87 -7.74
N ASN A 123 2.23 -3.22 -6.50
CA ASN A 123 3.05 -4.41 -6.21
C ASN A 123 2.19 -5.68 -6.00
N THR A 124 0.86 -5.56 -5.93
CA THR A 124 -0.08 -6.64 -5.58
C THR A 124 0.18 -7.26 -4.20
N GLY A 125 0.91 -6.55 -3.33
CA GLY A 125 1.35 -7.01 -2.01
C GLY A 125 2.07 -5.91 -1.25
N ASN A 126 2.45 -6.18 0.00
CA ASN A 126 3.12 -5.22 0.90
C ASN A 126 4.66 -5.32 0.90
N TYR A 127 5.23 -5.84 -0.19
CA TYR A 127 6.67 -5.86 -0.44
C TYR A 127 6.93 -5.16 -1.76
N PHE A 128 8.00 -4.36 -1.82
CA PHE A 128 8.45 -3.78 -3.07
C PHE A 128 8.89 -4.90 -4.02
N ALA A 129 8.33 -4.95 -5.23
CA ALA A 129 8.72 -5.92 -6.25
C ALA A 129 10.20 -5.80 -6.66
N PHE A 130 10.81 -4.63 -6.41
CA PHE A 130 12.24 -4.43 -6.53
C PHE A 130 12.85 -4.23 -5.15
N GLY A 131 13.71 -5.15 -4.74
CA GLY A 131 14.46 -5.10 -3.48
C GLY A 131 13.85 -5.90 -2.33
N ASP A 132 12.70 -6.55 -2.52
CA ASP A 132 12.07 -7.49 -1.57
C ASP A 132 11.97 -6.93 -0.14
N MET A 133 11.76 -5.62 -0.02
CA MET A 133 11.60 -4.94 1.26
C MET A 133 10.13 -4.76 1.58
N LYS A 134 9.73 -5.19 2.78
CA LYS A 134 8.40 -4.91 3.32
C LYS A 134 8.19 -3.41 3.45
N PHE A 135 7.00 -2.93 3.10
CA PHE A 135 6.58 -1.57 3.40
C PHE A 135 5.27 -1.54 4.17
N VAL A 136 5.10 -0.52 5.00
CA VAL A 136 3.95 -0.31 5.88
C VAL A 136 3.46 1.14 5.73
N PRO A 137 2.18 1.42 6.01
CA PRO A 137 1.69 2.79 6.01
C PRO A 137 2.32 3.59 7.17
N GLU A 138 2.57 4.87 6.96
CA GLU A 138 2.95 5.82 8.03
C GLU A 138 1.75 6.18 8.94
N LEU A 139 0.56 5.74 8.55
CA LEU A 139 -0.69 5.96 9.26
C LEU A 139 -0.69 5.29 10.65
N PRO A 140 -1.01 6.03 11.73
CA PRO A 140 -1.22 5.43 13.05
C PRO A 140 -2.32 4.36 13.03
N GLU A 141 -2.12 3.25 13.72
CA GLU A 141 -3.05 2.11 13.73
C GLU A 141 -4.50 2.50 14.10
N HIS A 142 -4.67 3.33 15.14
CA HIS A 142 -5.98 3.81 15.57
C HIS A 142 -6.72 4.64 14.50
N GLN A 143 -5.99 5.28 13.59
CA GLN A 143 -6.62 6.03 12.50
C GLN A 143 -7.12 5.10 11.40
N LEU A 144 -6.45 3.97 11.16
CA LEU A 144 -6.96 2.95 10.25
C LEU A 144 -8.31 2.40 10.77
N ASP A 145 -8.42 2.15 12.07
CA ASP A 145 -9.68 1.75 12.71
C ASP A 145 -10.78 2.79 12.52
N ASN A 146 -10.46 4.07 12.71
CA ASN A 146 -11.41 5.16 12.47
C ASN A 146 -11.90 5.14 11.02
N ILE A 147 -10.99 5.01 10.05
CA ILE A 147 -11.29 4.94 8.61
C ILE A 147 -12.20 3.75 8.29
N VAL A 148 -11.89 2.57 8.81
CA VAL A 148 -12.71 1.36 8.60
C VAL A 148 -14.11 1.53 9.17
N ARG A 149 -14.26 2.19 10.33
CA ARG A 149 -15.57 2.43 10.97
C ARG A 149 -16.46 3.42 10.21
N VAL A 150 -15.89 4.47 9.63
CA VAL A 150 -16.69 5.42 8.82
C VAL A 150 -16.98 4.91 7.41
N CYS A 151 -16.23 3.91 6.95
CA CYS A 151 -16.44 3.30 5.65
C CYS A 151 -17.77 2.52 5.65
N PRO A 152 -18.72 2.80 4.72
CA PRO A 152 -19.96 2.05 4.60
C PRO A 152 -19.70 0.69 3.93
N LEU A 153 -18.99 -0.20 4.65
CA LEU A 153 -18.67 -1.54 4.18
C LEU A 153 -19.97 -2.34 4.05
N LYS A 154 -20.26 -2.77 2.82
CA LYS A 154 -21.37 -3.70 2.57
C LYS A 154 -20.98 -5.06 3.14
N VAL A 155 -21.49 -5.39 4.32
CA VAL A 155 -21.42 -6.76 4.82
C VAL A 155 -22.24 -7.61 3.84
N ARG A 156 -21.58 -8.57 3.16
CA ARG A 156 -22.31 -9.60 2.42
C ARG A 156 -23.17 -10.32 3.44
N SER A 157 -24.49 -10.13 3.38
CA SER A 157 -25.44 -10.95 4.13
C SER A 157 -25.23 -12.38 3.67
N THR A 158 -24.61 -13.19 4.52
CA THR A 158 -24.42 -14.63 4.27
C THR A 158 -25.77 -15.33 4.48
N THR A 159 -26.76 -15.05 3.63
CA THR A 159 -27.91 -15.94 3.46
C THR A 159 -27.43 -17.09 2.59
N ARG A 160 -26.76 -18.06 3.23
CA ARG A 160 -26.70 -19.43 2.70
C ARG A 160 -28.08 -20.04 2.92
N ASN A 161 -28.85 -20.16 1.85
CA ASN A 161 -29.95 -21.12 1.78
C ASN A 161 -29.37 -22.54 1.64
#